data_AF-A0AA40KMI3-F1
#
_entry.id   AF-A0AA40KMI3-F1
#
_cell.length_a   1.000
_cell.length_b   1.000
_cell.length_c   1.000
_cell.angle_alpha   90.00
_cell.angle_beta   90.00
_cell.angle_gamma   90.00
#
_symmetry.space_group_name_H-M   'P 1'
#
loop_
_entity.id
_entity.type
_entity.pdbx_description
1 polymer ?
#
loop_
_entity_poly.entity_id
_entity_poly.type
_entity_poly.pdbx_seq_one_letter_code
_entity_poly.pdbx_strand_id
1 'polypeptide(L)'
;MNKSNGVVNANQDDRPAVYVNHLIGSSDSLNLGYSNSSQILDNSYESHQEIQGSSDFILVESDYELQQKDFLHSALYQLKRRCRSACTKKTIYKRVPILNWLPRYNSQDALGDLVAGVTVGLTVIPQSLAYANVAGLPPQYGLYGSFLGCFIYVIFGSCKDTPMGPSAITSLLTYQTVSQVDAPLEHAIFLCFLAGVIELIMGIFGLGFLIDFVSGPVSSGFTSAVALIIITSQIKDILGISVKGSQFVEIWKNLASHIHETSAWDAALGITCIALLLFLRLLASYNIGPKEEELQSTKYRVLNKFIWLFGTSRNAFLVILSGLLGYSFREDLPFKLVGYIPEGMPNIQLPPFSYIKDDNTTVTFIDMISNLGSGILVLPLISLMEDIAICKAFSTGKSVDATQELIAIGISNIGNSFVQAFPGTGSLSRSAVNNASGVRTPMGGVYTGTLVILALFFLTPYFSYIPRSTLAAIIIAAVIFMVEVKVVKPMWRTKSKLAI
;
A
#
# COMPACT_ATOMS: atom_id res chain seq x y z
N MET A 1 -6.11 65.36 16.52
CA MET A 1 -7.37 66.13 16.68
C MET A 1 -8.51 65.15 16.89
N ASN A 2 -9.25 65.35 17.99
CA ASN A 2 -10.25 64.46 18.59
C ASN A 2 -11.61 64.42 17.88
N LYS A 3 -12.29 63.27 18.00
CA LYS A 3 -13.71 63.03 18.40
C LYS A 3 -14.14 61.67 17.80
N SER A 4 -14.89 60.77 18.43
CA SER A 4 -15.68 60.77 19.67
C SER A 4 -16.06 59.30 19.99
N ASN A 5 -16.04 58.91 21.27
CA ASN A 5 -16.60 57.65 21.78
C ASN A 5 -18.13 57.73 21.93
N GLY A 6 -18.81 56.58 21.89
CA GLY A 6 -20.19 56.41 22.31
C GLY A 6 -20.59 54.93 22.32
N VAL A 7 -20.72 54.35 23.53
CA VAL A 7 -21.12 52.96 23.83
C VAL A 7 -22.61 52.94 24.18
N VAL A 8 -23.41 52.01 23.64
CA VAL A 8 -24.65 51.49 24.27
C VAL A 8 -24.88 50.01 23.86
N ASN A 9 -25.25 49.20 24.87
CA ASN A 9 -25.57 47.76 24.87
C ASN A 9 -26.73 47.31 23.98
N ALA A 10 -26.70 46.04 23.55
CA ALA A 10 -27.91 45.21 23.40
C ALA A 10 -27.56 43.70 23.56
N ASN A 11 -28.22 43.05 24.52
CA ASN A 11 -28.32 41.60 24.63
C ASN A 11 -29.32 41.05 23.58
N GLN A 12 -29.16 39.77 23.25
CA GLN A 12 -30.19 38.74 23.09
C GLN A 12 -30.20 38.00 21.74
N ASP A 13 -29.92 36.69 21.88
CA ASP A 13 -30.26 35.51 21.06
C ASP A 13 -30.55 35.67 19.56
N ASP A 14 -29.77 34.97 18.71
CA ASP A 14 -30.33 34.23 17.58
C ASP A 14 -29.37 33.18 16.99
N ARG A 15 -29.87 31.94 16.86
CA ARG A 15 -29.22 30.81 16.14
C ARG A 15 -29.74 30.78 14.70
N PRO A 16 -28.92 30.47 13.67
CA PRO A 16 -29.45 30.27 12.32
C PRO A 16 -29.80 28.79 12.03
N ALA A 17 -31.09 28.60 11.75
CA ALA A 17 -31.72 27.90 10.62
C ALA A 17 -31.22 26.52 10.16
N VAL A 18 -32.06 25.50 10.38
CA VAL A 18 -32.10 24.22 9.63
C VAL A 18 -33.22 24.33 8.60
N TYR A 19 -32.89 24.17 7.32
CA TYR A 19 -33.84 24.13 6.21
C TYR A 19 -34.43 22.72 6.04
N VAL A 20 -35.75 22.60 6.09
CA VAL A 20 -36.53 21.41 5.71
C VAL A 20 -37.47 21.82 4.57
N ASN A 21 -37.33 21.21 3.39
CA ASN A 21 -38.21 21.45 2.25
C ASN A 21 -39.30 20.37 2.17
N HIS A 22 -40.54 20.83 2.29
CA HIS A 22 -41.77 20.18 1.82
C HIS A 22 -41.85 20.28 0.29
N LEU A 23 -42.26 19.21 -0.38
CA LEU A 23 -42.91 19.29 -1.69
C LEU A 23 -44.08 18.28 -1.73
N ILE A 24 -45.28 18.82 -1.90
CA ILE A 24 -46.52 18.12 -2.22
C ILE A 24 -46.85 18.44 -3.68
N GLY A 25 -47.18 17.39 -4.44
CA GLY A 25 -48.33 17.38 -5.35
C GLY A 25 -48.12 17.78 -6.82
N SER A 26 -48.19 16.79 -7.71
CA SER A 26 -49.01 16.87 -8.93
C SER A 26 -49.56 15.50 -9.26
N SER A 27 -50.89 15.43 -9.26
CA SER A 27 -51.79 14.32 -9.54
C SER A 27 -51.78 13.87 -11.00
N ASP A 28 -51.92 12.56 -11.22
CA ASP A 28 -52.73 12.01 -12.33
C ASP A 28 -53.43 10.71 -11.88
N SER A 29 -54.54 10.44 -12.53
CA SER A 29 -55.80 9.86 -12.03
C SER A 29 -56.00 8.33 -12.08
N LEU A 30 -56.93 7.85 -11.22
CA LEU A 30 -57.86 6.68 -11.35
C LEU A 30 -57.22 5.27 -11.40
N ASN A 31 -57.57 4.25 -10.59
CA ASN A 31 -58.91 3.71 -10.33
C ASN A 31 -58.88 2.55 -9.28
N LEU A 32 -59.91 2.52 -8.42
CA LEU A 32 -60.68 1.37 -7.86
C LEU A 32 -60.00 0.11 -7.27
N GLY A 33 -60.37 -0.22 -6.02
CA GLY A 33 -60.36 -1.60 -5.49
C GLY A 33 -60.35 -1.74 -3.96
N TYR A 34 -61.47 -1.46 -3.30
CA TYR A 34 -61.75 -1.73 -1.87
C TYR A 34 -62.00 -3.23 -1.60
N SER A 35 -61.49 -3.79 -0.50
CA SER A 35 -62.28 -4.53 0.51
C SER A 35 -61.44 -5.07 1.69
N ASN A 36 -61.59 -4.42 2.86
CA ASN A 36 -61.79 -4.90 4.27
C ASN A 36 -61.18 -6.23 4.76
N SER A 37 -60.39 -6.25 5.85
CA SER A 37 -60.77 -6.25 7.31
C SER A 37 -61.48 -7.57 7.71
N SER A 38 -61.22 -8.28 8.82
CA SER A 38 -60.83 -7.91 10.19
C SER A 38 -60.59 -9.17 11.05
N GLN A 39 -59.82 -9.03 12.13
CA GLN A 39 -59.64 -9.99 13.25
C GLN A 39 -60.93 -10.21 14.07
N ILE A 40 -60.96 -11.27 14.91
CA ILE A 40 -61.26 -11.27 16.38
C ILE A 40 -61.47 -12.70 16.94
N LEU A 41 -60.69 -13.05 18.00
CA LEU A 41 -60.92 -13.81 19.27
C LEU A 41 -61.88 -15.04 19.31
N ASP A 42 -61.74 -16.09 20.14
CA ASP A 42 -61.54 -16.13 21.61
C ASP A 42 -61.43 -17.59 22.18
N ASN A 43 -60.85 -17.74 23.40
CA ASN A 43 -61.12 -18.77 24.47
C ASN A 43 -60.72 -20.26 24.28
N SER A 44 -60.27 -21.09 25.26
CA SER A 44 -60.28 -21.05 26.75
C SER A 44 -59.54 -22.27 27.38
N TYR A 45 -58.87 -22.05 28.53
CA TYR A 45 -58.61 -22.84 29.78
C TYR A 45 -58.60 -24.41 29.88
N GLU A 46 -57.50 -24.93 30.50
CA GLU A 46 -57.32 -25.95 31.59
C GLU A 46 -58.02 -27.35 31.54
N SER A 47 -57.53 -28.51 32.06
CA SER A 47 -56.43 -28.94 32.96
C SER A 47 -56.35 -30.51 33.08
N HIS A 48 -55.20 -31.06 33.54
CA HIS A 48 -54.95 -32.35 34.27
C HIS A 48 -55.34 -33.73 33.65
N GLN A 49 -54.70 -34.90 33.84
CA GLN A 49 -53.45 -35.46 34.42
C GLN A 49 -53.47 -36.98 34.07
N GLU A 50 -52.36 -37.63 33.69
CA GLU A 50 -52.09 -39.04 34.08
C GLU A 50 -50.64 -39.43 33.77
N ILE A 51 -49.96 -39.96 34.79
CA ILE A 51 -48.59 -40.48 34.75
C ILE A 51 -48.70 -42.00 34.78
N GLN A 52 -48.13 -42.70 33.79
CA GLN A 52 -47.61 -44.05 34.02
C GLN A 52 -46.44 -44.32 33.08
N GLY A 53 -45.32 -44.74 33.67
CA GLY A 53 -44.00 -44.73 33.05
C GLY A 53 -43.75 -45.81 32.02
N SER A 54 -42.93 -45.46 31.03
CA SER A 54 -41.97 -46.37 30.43
C SER A 54 -40.65 -45.61 30.29
N SER A 55 -39.61 -46.13 30.95
CA SER A 55 -38.24 -45.68 30.80
C SER A 55 -37.65 -46.31 29.55
N ASP A 56 -37.85 -45.65 28.41
CA ASP A 56 -37.06 -45.91 27.20
C ASP A 56 -36.13 -44.71 26.96
N PHE A 57 -34.88 -44.93 27.31
CA PHE A 57 -33.76 -44.06 26.98
C PHE A 57 -33.56 -44.11 25.46
N ILE A 58 -34.14 -43.16 24.72
CA ILE A 58 -33.76 -42.94 23.33
C ILE A 58 -32.39 -42.28 23.36
N LEU A 59 -31.35 -43.07 23.08
CA LEU A 59 -30.03 -42.57 22.73
C LEU A 59 -30.20 -41.70 21.48
N VAL A 60 -30.15 -40.38 21.66
CA VAL A 60 -29.92 -39.44 20.55
C VAL A 60 -28.47 -39.67 20.11
N GLU A 61 -28.30 -40.63 19.21
CA GLU A 61 -27.05 -40.82 18.50
C GLU A 61 -26.81 -39.56 17.66
N SER A 62 -25.63 -39.00 17.85
CA SER A 62 -25.21 -37.68 17.43
C SER A 62 -25.33 -37.42 15.91
N ASP A 63 -26.25 -36.54 15.52
CA ASP A 63 -26.41 -35.94 14.18
C ASP A 63 -25.24 -35.01 13.75
N TYR A 64 -24.01 -35.28 14.18
CA TYR A 64 -22.85 -34.47 13.79
C TYR A 64 -22.43 -34.69 12.33
N GLU A 65 -22.59 -35.91 11.78
CA GLU A 65 -22.19 -36.21 10.40
C GLU A 65 -23.18 -35.70 9.34
N LEU A 66 -24.49 -35.64 9.65
CA LEU A 66 -25.51 -35.11 8.73
C LEU A 66 -25.39 -33.59 8.59
N GLN A 67 -25.20 -32.87 9.70
CA GLN A 67 -25.11 -31.41 9.70
C GLN A 67 -23.85 -30.89 8.98
N GLN A 68 -22.74 -31.64 9.03
CA GLN A 68 -21.52 -31.30 8.30
C GLN A 68 -21.65 -31.50 6.78
N LYS A 69 -22.36 -32.54 6.34
CA LYS A 69 -22.66 -32.78 4.91
C LYS A 69 -23.58 -31.70 4.34
N ASP A 70 -24.59 -31.26 5.09
CA ASP A 70 -25.50 -30.18 4.66
C ASP A 70 -24.82 -28.81 4.61
N PHE A 71 -23.90 -28.53 5.55
CA PHE A 71 -23.06 -27.32 5.47
C PHE A 71 -22.14 -27.34 4.26
N LEU A 72 -21.42 -28.45 4.01
CA LEU A 72 -20.54 -28.55 2.85
C LEU A 72 -21.33 -28.53 1.54
N HIS A 73 -22.50 -29.17 1.47
CA HIS A 73 -23.32 -29.18 0.27
C HIS A 73 -23.94 -27.80 0.00
N SER A 74 -24.41 -27.09 1.02
CA SER A 74 -24.91 -25.73 0.90
C SER A 74 -23.79 -24.74 0.55
N ALA A 75 -22.60 -24.88 1.13
CA ALA A 75 -21.43 -24.09 0.79
C ALA A 75 -21.01 -24.33 -0.67
N LEU A 76 -20.92 -25.58 -1.11
CA LEU A 76 -20.61 -25.95 -2.49
C LEU A 76 -21.69 -25.47 -3.48
N TYR A 77 -22.97 -25.52 -3.10
CA TYR A 77 -24.06 -24.99 -3.91
C TYR A 77 -24.00 -23.46 -4.03
N GLN A 78 -23.72 -22.75 -2.93
CA GLN A 78 -23.48 -21.31 -2.94
C GLN A 78 -22.23 -20.94 -3.76
N LEU A 79 -21.16 -21.74 -3.66
CA LEU A 79 -19.95 -21.58 -4.46
C LEU A 79 -20.27 -21.76 -5.96
N LYS A 80 -20.99 -22.83 -6.33
CA LYS A 80 -21.40 -23.13 -7.71
C LYS A 80 -22.31 -22.04 -8.28
N ARG A 81 -23.26 -21.52 -7.48
CA ARG A 81 -24.12 -20.40 -7.85
C ARG A 81 -23.35 -19.09 -7.99
N ARG A 82 -22.36 -18.81 -7.11
CA ARG A 82 -21.43 -17.68 -7.25
C ARG A 82 -20.55 -17.82 -8.49
N CYS A 83 -20.02 -19.00 -8.80
CA CYS A 83 -19.27 -19.26 -10.03
C CYS A 83 -20.12 -19.05 -11.29
N ARG A 84 -21.39 -19.47 -11.29
CA ARG A 84 -22.31 -19.27 -12.43
C ARG A 84 -22.68 -17.79 -12.62
N SER A 85 -22.81 -17.03 -11.52
CA SER A 85 -22.99 -15.57 -11.50
C SER A 85 -21.71 -14.81 -11.91
N ALA A 86 -20.53 -15.38 -11.64
CA ALA A 86 -19.23 -14.79 -11.95
C ALA A 86 -18.98 -14.66 -13.47
N CYS A 87 -19.61 -15.50 -14.29
CA CYS A 87 -19.47 -15.47 -15.75
C CYS A 87 -20.44 -14.51 -16.47
N THR A 88 -21.10 -13.61 -15.74
CA THR A 88 -21.93 -12.57 -16.36
C THR A 88 -21.03 -11.50 -16.99
N LYS A 89 -21.40 -10.98 -18.16
CA LYS A 89 -20.67 -9.88 -18.85
C LYS A 89 -20.32 -8.74 -17.88
N LYS A 90 -21.28 -8.29 -17.07
CA LYS A 90 -21.09 -7.23 -16.05
C LYS A 90 -20.00 -7.56 -15.02
N THR A 91 -19.91 -8.82 -14.59
CA THR A 91 -18.90 -9.27 -13.63
C THR A 91 -17.50 -9.30 -14.27
N ILE A 92 -17.40 -9.72 -15.53
CA ILE A 92 -16.12 -9.70 -16.27
C ILE A 92 -15.60 -8.26 -16.39
N TYR A 93 -16.43 -7.30 -16.81
CA TYR A 93 -16.04 -5.89 -16.86
C TYR A 93 -15.69 -5.31 -15.49
N LYS A 94 -16.26 -5.83 -14.40
CA LYS A 94 -15.92 -5.42 -13.04
C LYS A 94 -14.60 -6.02 -12.56
N ARG A 95 -14.32 -7.28 -12.90
CA ARG A 95 -13.13 -8.03 -12.44
C ARG A 95 -11.90 -7.85 -13.31
N VAL A 96 -12.07 -7.40 -14.55
CA VAL A 96 -11.00 -7.14 -15.51
C VAL A 96 -11.16 -5.70 -16.02
N PRO A 97 -10.77 -4.68 -15.21
CA PRO A 97 -11.04 -3.27 -15.51
C PRO A 97 -10.42 -2.78 -16.82
N ILE A 98 -9.37 -3.42 -17.33
CA ILE A 98 -8.78 -3.12 -18.65
C ILE A 98 -9.81 -3.11 -19.78
N LEU A 99 -10.85 -3.94 -19.71
CA LEU A 99 -11.90 -3.98 -20.72
C LEU A 99 -12.78 -2.72 -20.73
N ASN A 100 -12.81 -1.94 -19.65
CA ASN A 100 -13.55 -0.68 -19.60
C ASN A 100 -12.75 0.52 -20.13
N TRP A 101 -11.47 0.61 -19.77
CA TRP A 101 -10.67 1.79 -20.07
C TRP A 101 -9.90 1.66 -21.39
N LEU A 102 -9.43 0.46 -21.76
CA LEU A 102 -8.64 0.26 -22.98
C LEU A 102 -9.39 0.66 -24.27
N PRO A 103 -10.69 0.38 -24.44
CA PRO A 103 -11.42 0.82 -25.63
C PRO A 103 -11.60 2.34 -25.74
N ARG A 104 -11.42 3.08 -24.63
CA ARG A 104 -11.53 4.55 -24.57
C ARG A 104 -10.17 5.23 -24.62
N TYR A 105 -9.09 4.45 -24.74
CA TYR A 105 -7.72 4.93 -24.70
C TYR A 105 -7.39 5.72 -25.96
N ASN A 106 -6.90 6.96 -25.79
CA ASN A 106 -6.53 7.83 -26.91
C ASN A 106 -5.05 8.24 -26.86
N SER A 107 -4.58 8.92 -27.91
CA SER A 107 -3.16 9.35 -28.01
C SER A 107 -2.74 10.35 -26.93
N GLN A 108 -3.65 11.16 -26.40
CA GLN A 108 -3.34 12.07 -25.30
C GLN A 108 -3.16 11.28 -23.99
N ASP A 109 -3.90 10.20 -23.81
CA ASP A 109 -3.73 9.28 -22.68
C ASP A 109 -2.36 8.59 -22.75
N ALA A 110 -1.97 8.14 -23.94
CA ALA A 110 -0.63 7.58 -24.18
C ALA A 110 0.50 8.55 -23.81
N LEU A 111 0.38 9.82 -24.20
CA LEU A 111 1.41 10.81 -23.85
C LEU A 111 1.44 11.10 -22.35
N GLY A 112 0.27 11.23 -21.71
CA GLY A 112 0.17 11.46 -20.26
C GLY A 112 0.74 10.29 -19.45
N ASP A 113 0.37 9.06 -19.83
CA ASP A 113 0.83 7.85 -19.17
C ASP A 113 2.32 7.57 -19.41
N LEU A 114 2.86 7.93 -20.58
CA LEU A 114 4.30 7.86 -20.85
C LEU A 114 5.08 8.80 -19.93
N VAL A 115 4.68 10.07 -19.85
CA VAL A 115 5.34 11.06 -18.98
C VAL A 115 5.26 10.62 -17.52
N ALA A 116 4.08 10.18 -17.08
CA ALA A 116 3.89 9.68 -15.73
C ALA A 116 4.72 8.42 -15.45
N GLY A 117 4.69 7.44 -16.34
CA GLY A 117 5.42 6.18 -16.17
C GLY A 117 6.94 6.36 -16.19
N VAL A 118 7.49 7.24 -17.04
CA VAL A 118 8.92 7.57 -17.00
C VAL A 118 9.29 8.27 -15.69
N THR A 119 8.47 9.24 -15.26
CA THR A 119 8.72 10.00 -14.02
C THR A 119 8.66 9.10 -12.78
N VAL A 120 7.69 8.19 -12.73
CA VAL A 120 7.57 7.17 -11.69
C VAL A 120 8.70 6.16 -11.78
N GLY A 121 9.07 5.69 -12.97
CA GLY A 121 10.20 4.77 -13.17
C GLY A 121 11.52 5.30 -12.63
N LEU A 122 11.83 6.57 -12.88
CA LEU A 122 13.00 7.27 -12.32
C LEU A 122 12.97 7.34 -10.78
N THR A 123 11.78 7.27 -10.18
CA THR A 123 11.61 7.26 -8.72
C THR A 123 11.69 5.84 -8.16
N VAL A 124 11.05 4.88 -8.83
CA VAL A 124 10.94 3.46 -8.45
C VAL A 124 12.30 2.80 -8.40
N ILE A 125 13.17 2.99 -9.39
CA ILE A 125 14.47 2.27 -9.44
C ILE A 125 15.30 2.52 -8.16
N PRO A 126 15.65 3.77 -7.79
CA PRO A 126 16.34 4.06 -6.54
C PRO A 126 15.61 3.56 -5.30
N GLN A 127 14.29 3.77 -5.23
CA GLN A 127 13.49 3.41 -4.06
C GLN A 127 13.48 1.91 -3.84
N SER A 128 13.31 1.13 -4.91
CA SER A 128 13.23 -0.32 -4.85
C SER A 128 14.55 -0.94 -4.40
N LEU A 129 15.69 -0.44 -4.87
CA LEU A 129 17.02 -0.84 -4.36
C LEU A 129 17.14 -0.59 -2.85
N ALA A 130 16.68 0.58 -2.41
CA ALA A 130 16.70 0.94 -1.00
C ALA A 130 15.76 0.05 -0.17
N TYR A 131 14.56 -0.22 -0.68
CA TYR A 131 13.56 -1.05 -0.02
C TYR A 131 13.95 -2.52 0.10
N ALA A 132 14.68 -3.08 -0.86
CA ALA A 132 15.28 -4.40 -0.70
C ALA A 132 16.28 -4.44 0.48
N ASN A 133 17.10 -3.40 0.66
CA ASN A 133 17.99 -3.28 1.81
C ASN A 133 17.20 -3.16 3.15
N VAL A 134 16.05 -2.46 3.17
CA VAL A 134 15.14 -2.44 4.33
C VAL A 134 14.57 -3.83 4.62
N ALA A 135 14.23 -4.59 3.58
CA ALA A 135 13.78 -5.97 3.69
C ALA A 135 14.88 -6.95 4.15
N GLY A 136 16.14 -6.49 4.24
CA GLY A 136 17.30 -7.33 4.53
C GLY A 136 17.66 -8.28 3.39
N LEU A 137 17.23 -7.97 2.16
CA LEU A 137 17.42 -8.77 0.96
C LEU A 137 18.45 -8.12 0.03
N PRO A 138 19.07 -8.89 -0.87
CA PRO A 138 19.93 -8.32 -1.89
C PRO A 138 19.20 -7.28 -2.76
N PRO A 139 19.86 -6.17 -3.15
CA PRO A 139 19.20 -5.02 -3.78
C PRO A 139 18.39 -5.32 -5.05
N GLN A 140 18.83 -6.28 -5.87
CA GLN A 140 18.14 -6.68 -7.10
C GLN A 140 16.70 -7.14 -6.87
N TYR A 141 16.41 -7.73 -5.70
CA TYR A 141 15.08 -8.22 -5.35
C TYR A 141 14.05 -7.08 -5.26
N GLY A 142 14.51 -5.85 -5.03
CA GLY A 142 13.66 -4.66 -5.10
C GLY A 142 13.19 -4.37 -6.53
N LEU A 143 14.12 -4.45 -7.49
CA LEU A 143 13.80 -4.27 -8.91
C LEU A 143 12.90 -5.39 -9.42
N TYR A 144 13.12 -6.63 -8.97
CA TYR A 144 12.25 -7.77 -9.29
C TYR A 144 10.81 -7.54 -8.79
N GLY A 145 10.63 -7.01 -7.58
CA GLY A 145 9.30 -6.67 -7.06
C GLY A 145 8.58 -5.55 -7.82
N SER A 146 9.31 -4.74 -8.58
CA SER A 146 8.78 -3.62 -9.37
C SER A 146 8.58 -3.96 -10.85
N PHE A 147 8.78 -5.23 -11.23
CA PHE A 147 8.72 -5.69 -12.60
C PHE A 147 7.32 -6.23 -12.96
N LEU A 148 7.02 -7.49 -12.62
CA LEU A 148 5.88 -8.21 -13.19
C LEU A 148 4.53 -7.69 -12.69
N GLY A 149 4.46 -7.33 -11.41
CA GLY A 149 3.25 -6.77 -10.78
C GLY A 149 2.72 -5.52 -11.49
N CYS A 150 3.59 -4.69 -12.08
CA CYS A 150 3.17 -3.51 -12.85
C CYS A 150 2.33 -3.88 -14.08
N PHE A 151 2.70 -4.95 -14.78
CA PHE A 151 1.96 -5.42 -15.97
C PHE A 151 0.66 -6.12 -15.59
N ILE A 152 0.67 -6.90 -14.52
CA ILE A 152 -0.52 -7.58 -14.00
C ILE A 152 -1.54 -6.54 -13.51
N TYR A 153 -1.08 -5.53 -12.77
CA TYR A 153 -1.95 -4.48 -12.22
C TYR A 153 -2.63 -3.66 -13.33
N VAL A 154 -2.01 -3.48 -14.50
CA VAL A 154 -2.66 -2.83 -15.66
C VAL A 154 -3.93 -3.56 -16.09
N ILE A 155 -3.95 -4.89 -15.96
CA ILE A 155 -5.07 -5.75 -16.38
C ILE A 155 -6.18 -5.74 -15.33
N PHE A 156 -5.82 -5.89 -14.05
CA PHE A 156 -6.77 -6.16 -12.96
C PHE A 156 -7.04 -4.96 -12.03
N GLY A 157 -6.13 -3.99 -11.97
CA GLY A 157 -6.23 -2.81 -11.10
C GLY A 157 -7.34 -1.87 -11.52
N SER A 158 -8.04 -1.29 -10.53
CA SER A 158 -9.12 -0.33 -10.78
C SER A 158 -8.65 1.12 -10.60
N CYS A 159 -7.55 1.35 -9.88
CA CYS A 159 -6.97 2.66 -9.66
C CYS A 159 -5.82 2.96 -10.65
N LYS A 160 -5.83 4.14 -11.27
CA LYS A 160 -4.73 4.58 -12.16
C LYS A 160 -3.51 5.09 -11.39
N ASP A 161 -3.70 5.46 -10.12
CA ASP A 161 -2.72 6.16 -9.29
C ASP A 161 -1.90 5.19 -8.42
N THR A 162 -2.01 3.87 -8.62
CA THR A 162 -1.27 2.84 -7.88
C THR A 162 -0.15 2.21 -8.74
N PRO A 163 1.08 2.77 -8.74
CA PRO A 163 2.24 2.05 -9.26
C PRO A 163 2.61 0.88 -8.35
N MET A 164 2.61 -0.33 -8.91
CA MET A 164 2.93 -1.55 -8.17
C MET A 164 4.43 -1.68 -7.88
N GLY A 165 4.81 -2.22 -6.72
CA GLY A 165 6.21 -2.53 -6.37
C GLY A 165 6.45 -2.55 -4.86
N PRO A 166 7.68 -2.75 -4.37
CA PRO A 166 7.95 -2.69 -2.94
C PRO A 166 7.58 -1.34 -2.33
N SER A 167 7.00 -1.36 -1.14
CA SER A 167 6.76 -0.18 -0.31
C SER A 167 7.67 -0.23 0.92
N ALA A 168 7.88 0.92 1.57
CA ALA A 168 8.68 0.97 2.79
C ALA A 168 8.07 0.09 3.90
N ILE A 169 6.73 0.04 3.96
CA ILE A 169 5.97 -0.75 4.95
C ILE A 169 6.09 -2.23 4.65
N THR A 170 5.79 -2.66 3.42
CA THR A 170 5.89 -4.07 3.01
C THR A 170 7.31 -4.62 3.15
N SER A 171 8.33 -3.79 2.88
CA SER A 171 9.74 -4.17 3.05
C SER A 171 10.10 -4.37 4.53
N LEU A 172 9.70 -3.44 5.41
CA LEU A 172 9.93 -3.59 6.84
C LEU A 172 9.19 -4.80 7.41
N LEU A 173 7.93 -5.02 7.04
CA LEU A 173 7.15 -6.16 7.50
C LEU A 173 7.74 -7.48 7.00
N THR A 174 8.25 -7.51 5.76
CA THR A 174 9.00 -8.65 5.23
C THR A 174 10.21 -8.91 6.13
N TYR A 175 11.05 -7.90 6.41
CA TYR A 175 12.19 -8.05 7.30
C TYR A 175 11.81 -8.56 8.70
N GLN A 176 10.77 -7.99 9.30
CA GLN A 176 10.31 -8.42 10.63
C GLN A 176 9.81 -9.87 10.63
N THR A 177 9.24 -10.32 9.52
CA THR A 177 8.72 -11.69 9.37
C THR A 177 9.84 -12.69 9.10
N VAL A 178 10.85 -12.33 8.30
CA VAL A 178 11.87 -13.29 7.82
C VAL A 178 13.26 -13.12 8.45
N SER A 179 13.53 -12.06 9.22
CA SER A 179 14.88 -11.81 9.75
C SER A 179 15.37 -12.83 10.78
N GLN A 180 14.46 -13.58 11.40
CA GLN A 180 14.77 -14.58 12.44
C GLN A 180 14.68 -16.02 11.93
N VAL A 181 14.35 -16.22 10.65
CA VAL A 181 14.23 -17.56 10.06
C VAL A 181 15.49 -17.89 9.27
N ASP A 182 15.82 -19.18 9.20
CA ASP A 182 16.84 -19.67 8.28
C ASP A 182 16.39 -19.41 6.83
N ALA A 183 17.32 -19.11 5.92
CA ALA A 183 17.02 -18.84 4.51
C ALA A 183 15.96 -17.70 4.32
N PRO A 184 16.29 -16.45 4.71
CA PRO A 184 15.33 -15.33 4.72
C PRO A 184 14.84 -14.93 3.32
N LEU A 185 15.65 -15.16 2.30
CA LEU A 185 15.30 -14.86 0.91
C LEU A 185 14.18 -15.76 0.41
N GLU A 186 14.32 -17.06 0.64
CA GLU A 186 13.38 -18.10 0.28
C GLU A 186 12.04 -17.86 0.96
N HIS A 187 12.08 -17.54 2.26
CA HIS A 187 10.88 -17.17 3.01
C HIS A 187 10.25 -15.87 2.54
N ALA A 188 11.02 -14.87 2.07
CA ALA A 188 10.46 -13.63 1.54
C ALA A 188 9.72 -13.86 0.21
N ILE A 189 10.27 -14.68 -0.69
CA ILE A 189 9.61 -15.06 -1.96
C ILE A 189 8.35 -15.89 -1.66
N PHE A 190 8.44 -16.82 -0.71
CA PHE A 190 7.30 -17.61 -0.27
C PHE A 190 6.20 -16.76 0.38
N LEU A 191 6.59 -15.77 1.20
CA LEU A 191 5.68 -14.79 1.78
C LEU A 191 5.00 -13.94 0.70
N CYS A 192 5.69 -13.58 -0.39
CA CYS A 192 5.08 -12.90 -1.55
C CYS A 192 3.96 -13.74 -2.17
N PHE A 193 4.21 -15.03 -2.38
CA PHE A 193 3.21 -15.96 -2.88
C PHE A 193 2.01 -16.08 -1.93
N LEU A 194 2.25 -16.38 -0.65
CA LEU A 194 1.19 -16.57 0.35
C LEU A 194 0.37 -15.30 0.56
N ALA A 195 1.04 -14.14 0.63
CA ALA A 195 0.36 -12.87 0.75
C ALA A 195 -0.59 -12.65 -0.42
N GLY A 196 -0.12 -12.90 -1.65
CA GLY A 196 -0.95 -12.78 -2.84
C GLY A 196 -2.12 -13.77 -2.87
N VAL A 197 -1.91 -15.02 -2.40
CA VAL A 197 -2.98 -16.01 -2.26
C VAL A 197 -4.02 -15.56 -1.25
N ILE A 198 -3.61 -15.03 -0.10
CA ILE A 198 -4.53 -14.55 0.94
C ILE A 198 -5.32 -13.33 0.45
N GLU A 199 -4.65 -12.36 -0.17
CA GLU A 199 -5.30 -11.18 -0.77
C GLU A 199 -6.32 -11.61 -1.84
N LEU A 200 -5.96 -12.58 -2.70
CA LEU A 200 -6.84 -13.11 -3.72
C LEU A 200 -8.05 -13.84 -3.10
N ILE A 201 -7.83 -14.69 -2.08
CA ILE A 201 -8.90 -15.37 -1.34
C ILE A 201 -9.84 -14.33 -0.73
N MET A 202 -9.29 -13.34 -0.03
CA MET A 202 -10.07 -12.25 0.56
C MET A 202 -10.89 -11.50 -0.51
N GLY A 203 -10.30 -11.21 -1.67
CA GLY A 203 -10.98 -10.58 -2.80
C GLY A 203 -12.09 -11.44 -3.40
N ILE A 204 -11.88 -12.76 -3.52
CA ILE A 204 -12.90 -13.70 -4.00
C ILE A 204 -14.09 -13.78 -3.03
N PHE A 205 -13.81 -13.79 -1.72
CA PHE A 205 -14.86 -13.84 -0.70
C PHE A 205 -15.56 -12.50 -0.47
N GLY A 206 -15.05 -11.40 -1.04
CA GLY A 206 -15.64 -10.08 -0.86
C GLY A 206 -15.28 -9.44 0.48
N LEU A 207 -14.15 -9.82 1.07
CA LEU A 207 -13.67 -9.33 2.37
C LEU A 207 -13.08 -7.90 2.30
N GLY A 208 -13.31 -7.17 1.21
CA GLY A 208 -12.90 -5.77 1.09
C GLY A 208 -13.54 -4.85 2.14
N PHE A 209 -14.67 -5.23 2.73
CA PHE A 209 -15.31 -4.48 3.81
C PHE A 209 -14.47 -4.43 5.10
N LEU A 210 -13.50 -5.34 5.27
CA LEU A 210 -12.61 -5.34 6.45
C LEU A 210 -11.86 -4.03 6.60
N ILE A 211 -11.67 -3.29 5.50
CA ILE A 211 -11.04 -1.97 5.51
C ILE A 211 -11.85 -0.94 6.31
N ASP A 212 -13.17 -1.07 6.37
CA ASP A 212 -14.05 -0.11 7.02
C ASP A 212 -13.98 -0.23 8.56
N PHE A 213 -13.44 -1.35 9.07
CA PHE A 213 -13.17 -1.53 10.50
C PHE A 213 -11.87 -0.86 10.96
N VAL A 214 -11.02 -0.42 10.03
CA VAL A 214 -9.77 0.27 10.39
C VAL A 214 -10.02 1.76 10.54
N SER A 215 -10.13 2.20 11.79
CA SER A 215 -10.34 3.62 12.10
C SER A 215 -9.15 4.49 11.64
N GLY A 216 -9.42 5.73 11.24
CA GLY A 216 -8.39 6.73 10.91
C GLY A 216 -7.30 6.88 11.99
N PRO A 217 -7.65 6.98 13.29
CA PRO A 217 -6.70 6.95 14.40
C PRO A 217 -5.72 5.77 14.40
N VAL A 218 -6.21 4.55 14.14
CA VAL A 218 -5.37 3.34 14.12
C VAL A 218 -4.41 3.38 12.94
N SER A 219 -4.90 3.76 11.76
CA SER A 219 -4.07 3.90 10.56
C SER A 219 -2.98 4.97 10.73
N SER A 220 -3.33 6.13 11.30
CA SER A 220 -2.39 7.23 11.58
C SER A 220 -1.31 6.84 12.59
N GLY A 221 -1.70 6.19 13.69
CA GLY A 221 -0.77 5.68 14.71
C GLY A 221 0.16 4.60 14.17
N PHE A 222 -0.38 3.65 13.40
CA PHE A 222 0.41 2.60 12.75
C PHE A 222 1.42 3.17 11.75
N THR A 223 0.98 4.03 10.83
CA THR A 223 1.83 4.65 9.81
C THR A 223 2.95 5.47 10.45
N SER A 224 2.65 6.22 11.52
CA SER A 224 3.65 6.98 12.28
C SER A 224 4.66 6.07 12.97
N ALA A 225 4.22 4.96 13.58
CA ALA A 225 5.11 3.99 14.22
C ALA A 225 6.03 3.31 13.19
N VAL A 226 5.48 2.87 12.07
CA VAL A 226 6.26 2.27 10.97
C VAL A 226 7.29 3.26 10.43
N ALA A 227 6.91 4.53 10.21
CA ALA A 227 7.84 5.57 9.78
C ALA A 227 9.02 5.76 10.76
N LEU A 228 8.76 5.77 12.07
CA LEU A 228 9.81 5.86 13.10
C LEU A 228 10.73 4.64 13.12
N ILE A 229 10.18 3.44 12.94
CA ILE A 229 10.96 2.20 12.86
C ILE A 229 11.84 2.22 11.61
N ILE A 230 11.30 2.64 10.46
CA ILE A 230 12.07 2.76 9.21
C ILE A 230 13.21 3.78 9.39
N ILE A 231 12.93 4.97 9.91
CA ILE A 231 13.99 5.97 10.16
C ILE A 231 15.08 5.37 11.05
N THR A 232 14.69 4.70 12.14
CA THR A 232 15.62 4.04 13.05
C THR A 232 16.46 2.97 12.36
N SER A 233 15.86 2.15 11.48
CA SER A 233 16.58 1.12 10.75
C SER A 233 17.56 1.67 9.72
N GLN A 234 17.34 2.89 9.23
CA GLN A 234 18.19 3.55 8.24
C GLN A 234 19.36 4.34 8.84
N ILE A 235 19.29 4.71 10.13
CA ILE A 235 20.37 5.48 10.78
C ILE A 235 21.71 4.73 10.72
N LYS A 236 21.71 3.40 10.83
CA LYS A 236 22.94 2.60 10.74
C LYS A 236 23.63 2.74 9.38
N ASP A 237 22.86 2.82 8.29
CA ASP A 237 23.40 2.98 6.93
C ASP A 237 23.84 4.43 6.66
N ILE A 238 23.21 5.43 7.30
CA ILE A 238 23.70 6.81 7.29
C ILE A 238 25.04 6.92 8.01
N LEU A 239 25.18 6.33 9.19
CA LEU A 239 26.41 6.39 9.98
C LEU A 239 27.50 5.43 9.46
N GLY A 240 27.16 4.58 8.49
CA GLY A 240 28.07 3.55 7.97
C GLY A 240 28.44 2.49 9.01
N ILE A 241 27.54 2.14 9.94
CA ILE A 241 27.79 1.14 10.99
C ILE A 241 27.00 -0.14 10.69
N SER A 242 27.64 -1.30 10.88
CA SER A 242 27.03 -2.60 10.62
C SER A 242 26.38 -3.16 11.89
N VAL A 243 25.18 -2.65 12.22
CA VAL A 243 24.43 -3.08 13.41
C VAL A 243 23.44 -4.21 13.08
N LYS A 244 23.50 -5.29 13.86
CA LYS A 244 22.47 -6.34 13.91
C LYS A 244 21.39 -5.98 14.93
N GLY A 245 20.15 -6.36 14.66
CA GLY A 245 19.00 -6.13 15.54
C GLY A 245 17.72 -5.95 14.72
N SER A 246 16.64 -6.57 15.19
CA SER A 246 15.33 -6.54 14.52
C SER A 246 14.32 -5.64 15.23
N GLN A 247 14.57 -5.32 16.51
CA GLN A 247 13.65 -4.54 17.34
C GLN A 247 14.10 -3.08 17.49
N PHE A 248 13.12 -2.17 17.57
CA PHE A 248 13.37 -0.73 17.67
C PHE A 248 14.34 -0.35 18.80
N VAL A 249 14.08 -0.83 20.02
CA VAL A 249 14.91 -0.50 21.21
C VAL A 249 16.29 -1.12 21.12
N GLU A 250 16.38 -2.34 20.58
CA GLU A 250 17.63 -3.06 20.39
C GLU A 250 18.55 -2.33 19.41
N ILE A 251 18.02 -1.83 18.29
CA ILE A 251 18.78 -1.04 17.32
C ILE A 251 19.40 0.18 17.99
N TRP A 252 18.63 0.94 18.79
CA TRP A 252 19.16 2.11 19.49
C TRP A 252 20.25 1.77 20.52
N LYS A 253 20.09 0.67 21.28
CA LYS A 253 21.12 0.20 22.22
C LYS A 253 22.41 -0.19 21.49
N ASN A 254 22.29 -0.94 20.40
CA ASN A 254 23.44 -1.39 19.62
C ASN A 254 24.12 -0.24 18.86
N LEU A 255 23.34 0.76 18.42
CA LEU A 255 23.88 1.96 17.81
C LEU A 255 24.68 2.80 18.81
N ALA A 256 24.18 2.93 20.05
CA ALA A 256 24.88 3.64 21.11
C ALA A 256 26.20 2.96 21.48
N SER A 257 26.26 1.62 21.49
CA SER A 257 27.50 0.90 21.78
C SER A 257 28.54 0.99 20.66
N HIS A 258 28.11 1.02 19.39
CA HIS A 258 29.01 1.05 18.22
C HIS A 258 29.19 2.47 17.63
N ILE A 259 28.79 3.53 18.35
CA ILE A 259 28.86 4.90 17.84
C ILE A 259 30.28 5.34 17.46
N HIS A 260 31.30 4.73 18.09
CA HIS A 260 32.71 4.99 17.82
C HIS A 260 33.20 4.39 16.49
N GLU A 261 32.45 3.45 15.89
CA GLU A 261 32.74 2.84 14.59
C GLU A 261 32.13 3.63 13.41
N THR A 262 31.59 4.82 13.69
CA THR A 262 30.96 5.67 12.68
C THR A 262 31.96 6.05 11.58
N SER A 263 31.56 5.82 10.32
CA SER A 263 32.28 6.34 9.16
C SER A 263 31.88 7.80 8.94
N ALA A 264 32.82 8.72 9.17
CA ALA A 264 32.58 10.16 9.01
C ALA A 264 32.16 10.53 7.59
N TRP A 265 32.72 9.83 6.59
CA TRP A 265 32.41 10.03 5.18
C TRP A 265 30.99 9.56 4.84
N ASP A 266 30.58 8.37 5.29
CA ASP A 266 29.21 7.89 5.10
C ASP A 266 28.18 8.83 5.77
N ALA A 267 28.47 9.28 6.99
CA ALA A 267 27.61 10.21 7.73
C ALA A 267 27.48 11.56 7.01
N ALA A 268 28.59 12.15 6.56
CA ALA A 268 28.60 13.41 5.83
C ALA A 268 27.82 13.29 4.51
N LEU A 269 28.04 12.20 3.75
CA LEU A 269 27.33 11.94 2.51
C LEU A 269 25.83 11.77 2.75
N GLY A 270 25.44 10.93 3.73
CA GLY A 270 24.05 10.68 4.07
C GLY A 270 23.29 11.94 4.49
N ILE A 271 23.87 12.76 5.38
CA ILE A 271 23.27 14.04 5.81
C ILE A 271 23.15 15.00 4.63
N THR A 272 24.18 15.09 3.78
CA THR A 272 24.16 15.94 2.59
C THR A 272 23.08 15.49 1.59
N CYS A 273 22.92 14.18 1.39
CA CYS A 273 21.86 13.63 0.56
C CYS A 273 20.46 13.95 1.11
N ILE A 274 20.23 13.84 2.43
CA ILE A 274 18.97 14.22 3.06
C ILE A 274 18.68 15.71 2.84
N ALA A 275 19.67 16.58 3.11
CA ALA A 275 19.53 18.02 2.91
C ALA A 275 19.21 18.36 1.45
N LEU A 276 19.89 17.73 0.50
CA LEU A 276 19.66 17.91 -0.93
C LEU A 276 18.27 17.42 -1.35
N LEU A 277 17.80 16.26 -0.85
CA LEU A 277 16.44 15.75 -1.14
C LEU A 277 15.36 16.72 -0.66
N LEU A 278 15.51 17.22 0.57
CA LEU A 278 14.56 18.16 1.15
C LEU A 278 14.59 19.50 0.40
N PHE A 279 15.78 19.98 0.01
CA PHE A 279 15.93 21.18 -0.80
C PHE A 279 15.31 21.03 -2.20
N LEU A 280 15.61 19.95 -2.91
CA LEU A 280 15.02 19.67 -4.23
C LEU A 280 13.50 19.51 -4.16
N ARG A 281 12.97 18.96 -3.05
CA ARG A 281 11.54 18.91 -2.79
C ARG A 281 10.93 20.30 -2.61
N LEU A 282 11.60 21.20 -1.89
CA LEU A 282 11.14 22.58 -1.73
C LEU A 282 11.16 23.32 -3.07
N LEU A 283 12.21 23.14 -3.87
CA LEU A 283 12.29 23.69 -5.23
C LEU A 283 11.14 23.19 -6.12
N ALA A 284 10.81 21.90 -6.04
CA ALA A 284 9.68 21.32 -6.80
C ALA A 284 8.32 21.99 -6.48
N SER A 285 8.19 22.54 -5.27
CA SER A 285 6.98 23.24 -4.82
C SER A 285 6.97 24.74 -5.10
N TYR A 286 8.09 25.29 -5.57
CA TYR A 286 8.23 26.71 -5.86
C TYR A 286 7.80 27.01 -7.30
N ASN A 287 6.71 27.75 -7.45
CA ASN A 287 6.21 28.21 -8.75
C ASN A 287 6.69 29.64 -9.03
N ILE A 288 7.36 29.85 -10.16
CA ILE A 288 7.82 31.17 -10.60
C ILE A 288 6.72 31.79 -11.48
N GLY A 289 6.30 33.01 -11.14
CA GLY A 289 5.31 33.79 -11.89
C GLY A 289 3.96 33.95 -11.17
N PRO A 290 2.96 34.57 -11.84
CA PRO A 290 1.62 34.75 -11.26
C PRO A 290 0.96 33.38 -10.99
N LYS A 291 0.21 33.30 -9.88
CA LYS A 291 -0.46 32.06 -9.44
C LYS A 291 -1.60 31.62 -10.38
N GLU A 292 -2.16 32.54 -11.16
CA GLU A 292 -3.21 32.26 -12.13
C GLU A 292 -2.60 31.69 -13.42
N GLU A 293 -3.01 30.47 -13.78
CA GLU A 293 -2.48 29.69 -14.90
C GLU A 293 -2.76 30.33 -16.27
N GLU A 294 -3.81 31.17 -16.34
CA GLU A 294 -4.21 31.96 -17.51
C GLU A 294 -3.30 33.17 -17.77
N LEU A 295 -2.66 33.72 -16.73
CA LEU A 295 -1.76 34.87 -16.82
C LEU A 295 -0.28 34.46 -17.02
N GLN A 296 0.02 33.15 -16.97
CA GLN A 296 1.39 32.67 -17.16
C GLN A 296 1.76 32.66 -18.64
N SER A 297 2.74 33.49 -19.01
CA SER A 297 3.43 33.40 -20.30
C SER A 297 4.00 31.99 -20.51
N THR A 298 4.02 31.53 -21.76
CA THR A 298 4.56 30.22 -22.17
C THR A 298 5.95 29.93 -21.58
N LYS A 299 6.79 30.97 -21.42
CA LYS A 299 8.13 30.85 -20.80
C LYS A 299 8.05 30.38 -19.35
N TYR A 300 7.17 30.97 -18.53
CA TYR A 300 7.00 30.58 -17.12
C TYR A 300 6.41 29.18 -16.99
N ARG A 301 5.47 28.80 -17.87
CA ARG A 301 4.89 27.45 -17.88
C ARG A 301 5.94 26.37 -18.17
N VAL A 302 6.81 26.63 -19.17
CA VAL A 302 7.90 25.72 -19.51
C VAL A 302 8.92 25.64 -18.37
N LEU A 303 9.32 26.78 -17.80
CA LEU A 303 10.25 26.83 -16.67
C LEU A 303 9.71 26.09 -15.43
N ASN A 304 8.45 26.32 -15.06
CA ASN A 304 7.82 25.65 -13.93
C ASN A 304 7.73 24.13 -14.16
N LYS A 305 7.44 23.67 -15.39
CA LYS A 305 7.50 22.24 -15.73
C LYS A 305 8.91 21.66 -15.59
N PHE A 306 9.95 22.38 -16.00
CA PHE A 306 11.33 21.93 -15.84
C PHE A 306 11.74 21.85 -14.36
N ILE A 307 11.42 22.88 -13.56
CA ILE A 307 11.68 22.90 -12.10
C ILE A 307 10.97 21.72 -11.42
N TRP A 308 9.70 21.52 -11.77
CA TRP A 308 8.89 20.42 -11.24
C TRP A 308 9.47 19.04 -11.63
N LEU A 309 9.88 18.86 -12.89
CA LEU A 309 10.48 17.60 -13.36
C LEU A 309 11.80 17.33 -12.64
N PHE A 310 12.67 18.34 -12.53
CA PHE A 310 13.94 18.22 -11.82
C PHE A 310 13.74 17.88 -10.33
N GLY A 311 12.79 18.53 -9.68
CA GLY A 311 12.45 18.27 -8.28
C GLY A 311 11.76 16.92 -8.04
N THR A 312 11.06 16.39 -9.05
CA THR A 312 10.41 15.07 -9.01
C THR A 312 11.40 13.94 -9.27
N SER A 313 12.33 14.11 -10.21
CA SER A 313 13.44 13.19 -10.49
C SER A 313 14.57 13.22 -9.44
N ARG A 314 14.37 13.86 -8.29
CA ARG A 314 15.38 14.01 -7.22
C ARG A 314 16.04 12.70 -6.79
N ASN A 315 15.29 11.60 -6.75
CA ASN A 315 15.81 10.29 -6.34
C ASN A 315 16.80 9.73 -7.39
N ALA A 316 16.43 9.79 -8.68
CA ALA A 316 17.31 9.37 -9.77
C ALA A 316 18.56 10.26 -9.85
N PHE A 317 18.38 11.58 -9.76
CA PHE A 317 19.49 12.53 -9.77
C PHE A 317 20.51 12.22 -8.68
N LEU A 318 20.04 11.96 -7.46
CA LEU A 318 20.91 11.62 -6.35
C LEU A 318 21.64 10.31 -6.55
N VAL A 319 20.96 9.25 -6.99
CA VAL A 319 21.59 7.96 -7.28
C VAL A 319 22.67 8.08 -8.35
N ILE A 320 22.41 8.84 -9.41
CA ILE A 320 23.40 9.06 -10.48
C ILE A 320 24.60 9.83 -9.92
N LEU A 321 24.37 10.93 -9.21
CA LEU A 321 25.45 11.75 -8.64
C LEU A 321 26.29 10.96 -7.62
N SER A 322 25.65 10.24 -6.71
CA SER A 322 26.33 9.43 -5.70
C SER A 322 27.05 8.23 -6.32
N GLY A 323 26.47 7.61 -7.35
CA GLY A 323 27.09 6.51 -8.09
C GLY A 323 28.34 6.96 -8.85
N LEU A 324 28.30 8.15 -9.46
CA LEU A 324 29.48 8.76 -10.10
C LEU A 324 30.57 9.09 -9.08
N LEU A 325 30.20 9.58 -7.89
CA LEU A 325 31.14 9.78 -6.79
C LEU A 325 31.76 8.44 -6.35
N GLY A 326 30.94 7.41 -6.12
CA GLY A 326 31.41 6.06 -5.78
C GLY A 326 32.33 5.46 -6.83
N TYR A 327 32.07 5.70 -8.12
CA TYR A 327 32.94 5.29 -9.22
C TYR A 327 34.26 6.07 -9.25
N SER A 328 34.22 7.38 -8.97
CA SER A 328 35.42 8.24 -8.97
C SER A 328 36.40 7.85 -7.85
N PHE A 329 35.88 7.40 -6.70
CA PHE A 329 36.66 6.94 -5.55
C PHE A 329 36.81 5.41 -5.50
N ARG A 330 36.78 4.72 -6.65
CA ARG A 330 36.82 3.24 -6.69
C ARG A 330 38.10 2.61 -6.12
N GLU A 331 39.21 3.35 -6.10
CA GLU A 331 40.52 2.86 -5.66
C GLU A 331 40.70 3.02 -4.14
N ASP A 332 40.25 4.14 -3.58
CA ASP A 332 40.26 4.44 -2.15
C ASP A 332 38.84 4.73 -1.68
N LEU A 333 38.06 3.68 -1.41
CA LEU A 333 36.64 3.76 -1.06
C LEU A 333 36.43 4.36 0.34
N PRO A 334 35.95 5.60 0.47
CA PRO A 334 35.68 6.20 1.78
C PRO A 334 34.26 5.90 2.27
N PHE A 335 33.42 5.30 1.41
CA PHE A 335 32.00 5.03 1.67
C PHE A 335 31.69 3.53 1.55
N LYS A 336 30.69 3.07 2.30
CA LYS A 336 30.16 1.71 2.16
C LYS A 336 29.22 1.64 0.96
N LEU A 337 29.62 0.90 -0.06
CA LEU A 337 28.82 0.70 -1.26
C LEU A 337 27.78 -0.41 -1.10
N VAL A 338 26.81 -0.41 -2.01
CA VAL A 338 25.78 -1.44 -2.13
C VAL A 338 26.40 -2.81 -2.47
N GLY A 339 27.44 -2.84 -3.28
CA GLY A 339 28.15 -4.06 -3.66
C GLY A 339 27.61 -4.71 -4.93
N TYR A 340 28.08 -5.92 -5.24
CA TYR A 340 27.77 -6.62 -6.48
C TYR A 340 26.26 -6.89 -6.64
N ILE A 341 25.73 -6.58 -7.81
CA ILE A 341 24.34 -6.86 -8.19
C ILE A 341 24.37 -7.74 -9.45
N PRO A 342 23.77 -8.95 -9.40
CA PRO A 342 23.68 -9.81 -10.58
C PRO A 342 23.02 -9.10 -11.75
N GLU A 343 23.58 -9.28 -12.94
CA GLU A 343 23.03 -8.74 -14.18
C GLU A 343 21.83 -9.57 -14.65
N GLY A 344 20.91 -8.90 -15.35
CA GLY A 344 19.83 -9.55 -16.07
C GLY A 344 18.51 -9.64 -15.30
N MET A 345 17.53 -10.25 -15.96
CA MET A 345 16.20 -10.48 -15.41
C MET A 345 16.20 -11.69 -14.46
N PRO A 346 15.27 -11.72 -13.48
CA PRO A 346 15.13 -12.88 -12.61
C PRO A 346 14.75 -14.11 -13.43
N ASN A 347 15.28 -15.28 -13.03
CA ASN A 347 14.84 -16.54 -13.60
C ASN A 347 13.39 -16.80 -13.18
N ILE A 348 12.53 -17.06 -14.16
CA ILE A 348 11.15 -17.44 -13.91
C ILE A 348 11.15 -18.85 -13.33
N GLN A 349 10.73 -18.98 -12.07
CA GLN A 349 10.67 -20.26 -11.37
C GLN A 349 9.51 -20.26 -10.38
N LEU A 350 9.09 -21.44 -9.92
CA LEU A 350 8.10 -21.52 -8.86
C LEU A 350 8.67 -20.93 -7.56
N PRO A 351 7.83 -20.27 -6.73
CA PRO A 351 8.25 -19.86 -5.41
C PRO A 351 8.68 -21.09 -4.59
N PRO A 352 9.67 -20.96 -3.69
CA PRO A 352 10.16 -22.09 -2.91
C PRO A 352 9.07 -22.55 -1.96
N PHE A 353 8.60 -23.79 -2.18
CA PHE A 353 7.63 -24.47 -1.29
C PHE A 353 8.32 -25.39 -0.28
N SER A 354 9.62 -25.62 -0.45
CA SER A 354 10.52 -26.30 0.46
C SER A 354 11.96 -25.90 0.13
N TYR A 355 12.86 -26.03 1.08
CA TYR A 355 14.30 -25.90 0.84
C TYR A 355 15.08 -26.86 1.74
N ILE A 356 16.30 -27.18 1.32
CA ILE A 356 17.21 -28.04 2.06
C ILE A 356 18.19 -27.13 2.79
N LYS A 357 18.28 -27.27 4.11
CA LYS A 357 19.26 -26.57 4.94
C LYS A 357 20.65 -27.15 4.75
N ASP A 358 21.66 -26.39 5.19
CA ASP A 358 23.06 -26.80 5.16
C ASP A 358 23.34 -28.10 5.96
N ASP A 359 22.48 -28.44 6.92
CA ASP A 359 22.53 -29.67 7.72
C ASP A 359 21.82 -30.87 7.05
N ASN A 360 21.46 -30.76 5.77
CA ASN A 360 20.67 -31.73 4.99
C ASN A 360 19.24 -31.97 5.52
N THR A 361 18.73 -31.15 6.43
CA THR A 361 17.31 -31.21 6.81
C THR A 361 16.45 -30.51 5.76
N THR A 362 15.32 -31.12 5.40
CA THR A 362 14.36 -30.51 4.47
C THR A 362 13.32 -29.74 5.26
N VAL A 363 13.22 -28.45 5.02
CA VAL A 363 12.13 -27.62 5.54
C VAL A 363 10.95 -27.78 4.61
N THR A 364 9.84 -28.29 5.15
CA THR A 364 8.63 -28.55 4.37
C THR A 364 7.80 -27.28 4.22
N PHE A 365 6.80 -27.32 3.34
CA PHE A 365 5.82 -26.24 3.16
C PHE A 365 5.15 -25.81 4.47
N ILE A 366 4.82 -26.78 5.33
CA ILE A 366 4.17 -26.52 6.63
C ILE A 366 5.14 -25.83 7.58
N ASP A 367 6.40 -26.23 7.58
CA ASP A 367 7.43 -25.61 8.40
C ASP A 367 7.67 -24.16 7.95
N MET A 368 7.75 -23.92 6.64
CA MET A 368 7.88 -22.56 6.09
C MET A 368 6.68 -21.67 6.50
N ILE A 369 5.46 -22.19 6.48
CA ILE A 369 4.28 -21.47 6.98
C ILE A 369 4.41 -21.17 8.48
N SER A 370 4.81 -22.17 9.28
CA SER A 370 4.95 -22.02 10.72
C SER A 370 6.00 -20.96 11.07
N ASN A 371 7.11 -20.92 10.33
CA ASN A 371 8.21 -19.96 10.51
C ASN A 371 7.78 -18.51 10.26
N LEU A 372 6.87 -18.27 9.31
CA LEU A 372 6.37 -16.92 8.99
C LEU A 372 5.37 -16.39 10.05
N GLY A 373 4.80 -17.27 10.88
CA GLY A 373 3.91 -16.90 11.98
C GLY A 373 2.74 -16.00 11.57
N SER A 374 2.52 -14.92 12.32
CA SER A 374 1.43 -13.96 12.05
C SER A 374 1.69 -13.03 10.86
N GLY A 375 2.93 -12.95 10.37
CA GLY A 375 3.30 -12.11 9.22
C GLY A 375 2.52 -12.45 7.96
N ILE A 376 2.12 -13.72 7.83
CA ILE A 376 1.27 -14.25 6.75
C ILE A 376 -0.06 -13.48 6.63
N LEU A 377 -0.69 -13.10 7.75
CA LEU A 377 -1.99 -12.40 7.74
C LEU A 377 -1.81 -10.89 7.85
N VAL A 378 -0.84 -10.44 8.64
CA VAL A 378 -0.62 -9.01 8.88
C VAL A 378 -0.18 -8.31 7.59
N LEU A 379 0.74 -8.91 6.82
CA LEU A 379 1.28 -8.27 5.62
C LEU A 379 0.20 -8.00 4.55
N PRO A 380 -0.64 -8.98 4.14
CA PRO A 380 -1.79 -8.76 3.25
C PRO A 380 -2.76 -7.66 3.70
N LEU A 381 -3.10 -7.65 4.99
CA LEU A 381 -4.05 -6.68 5.53
C LEU A 381 -3.49 -5.26 5.47
N ILE A 382 -2.22 -5.10 5.82
CA ILE A 382 -1.54 -3.80 5.76
C ILE A 382 -1.30 -3.38 4.31
N SER A 383 -0.92 -4.30 3.43
CA SER A 383 -0.77 -4.09 1.98
C SER A 383 -2.07 -3.55 1.37
N LEU A 384 -3.22 -4.14 1.73
CA LEU A 384 -4.53 -3.63 1.34
C LEU A 384 -4.80 -2.24 1.92
N MET A 385 -4.53 -2.02 3.21
CA MET A 385 -4.77 -0.73 3.84
C MET A 385 -3.98 0.41 3.17
N GLU A 386 -2.71 0.14 2.84
CA GLU A 386 -1.85 1.09 2.13
C GLU A 386 -2.44 1.43 0.75
N ASP A 387 -2.86 0.41 -0.01
CA ASP A 387 -3.42 0.62 -1.34
C ASP A 387 -4.78 1.35 -1.31
N ILE A 388 -5.69 1.00 -0.40
CA ILE A 388 -6.97 1.70 -0.30
C ILE A 388 -6.78 3.14 0.17
N ALA A 389 -5.81 3.42 1.04
CA ALA A 389 -5.46 4.78 1.42
C ALA A 389 -4.99 5.59 0.20
N ILE A 390 -4.14 5.01 -0.65
CA ILE A 390 -3.71 5.61 -1.93
C ILE A 390 -4.91 5.87 -2.83
N CYS A 391 -5.71 4.85 -3.09
CA CYS A 391 -6.87 4.96 -3.96
C CYS A 391 -7.84 6.04 -3.48
N LYS A 392 -8.14 6.09 -2.18
CA LYS A 392 -9.02 7.12 -1.59
C LYS A 392 -8.39 8.52 -1.65
N ALA A 393 -7.08 8.64 -1.44
CA ALA A 393 -6.38 9.93 -1.50
C ALA A 393 -6.42 10.56 -2.90
N PHE A 394 -6.46 9.73 -3.95
CA PHE A 394 -6.43 10.20 -5.35
C PHE A 394 -7.73 9.94 -6.13
N SER A 395 -8.80 9.42 -5.50
CA SER A 395 -10.00 9.00 -6.24
C SER A 395 -10.83 10.13 -6.85
N THR A 396 -10.54 11.40 -6.60
CA THR A 396 -11.30 12.57 -7.14
C THR A 396 -12.83 12.44 -6.95
N GLY A 397 -13.26 11.86 -5.82
CA GLY A 397 -14.68 11.65 -5.52
C GLY A 397 -15.30 10.36 -6.10
N LYS A 398 -14.52 9.54 -6.82
CA LYS A 398 -14.94 8.20 -7.24
C LYS A 398 -14.88 7.23 -6.05
N SER A 399 -15.81 6.28 -6.02
CA SER A 399 -15.76 5.18 -5.06
C SER A 399 -14.61 4.23 -5.40
N VAL A 400 -13.96 3.72 -4.36
CA VAL A 400 -12.89 2.72 -4.47
C VAL A 400 -13.49 1.36 -4.17
N ASP A 401 -13.32 0.39 -5.08
CA ASP A 401 -13.75 -0.99 -4.84
C ASP A 401 -12.60 -1.78 -4.19
N ALA A 402 -12.62 -1.85 -2.85
CA ALA A 402 -11.58 -2.55 -2.10
C ALA A 402 -11.50 -4.05 -2.41
N THR A 403 -12.62 -4.66 -2.82
CA THR A 403 -12.61 -6.08 -3.20
C THR A 403 -11.88 -6.27 -4.53
N GLN A 404 -11.99 -5.32 -5.45
CA GLN A 404 -11.27 -5.39 -6.72
C GLN A 404 -9.77 -5.16 -6.53
N GLU A 405 -9.38 -4.22 -5.67
CA GLU A 405 -7.97 -4.00 -5.35
C GLU A 405 -7.34 -5.21 -4.66
N LEU A 406 -8.03 -5.87 -3.74
CA LEU A 406 -7.58 -7.15 -3.17
C LEU A 406 -7.23 -8.20 -4.24
N ILE A 407 -8.08 -8.34 -5.27
CA ILE A 407 -7.82 -9.27 -6.37
C ILE A 407 -6.63 -8.80 -7.19
N ALA A 408 -6.55 -7.52 -7.52
CA ALA A 408 -5.48 -6.96 -8.35
C ALA A 408 -4.10 -7.09 -7.70
N ILE A 409 -4.00 -6.71 -6.42
CA ILE A 409 -2.76 -6.84 -5.63
C ILE A 409 -2.42 -8.31 -5.42
N GLY A 410 -3.42 -9.14 -5.08
CA GLY A 410 -3.22 -10.56 -4.86
C GLY A 410 -2.64 -11.30 -6.07
N ILE A 411 -3.23 -11.11 -7.26
CA ILE A 411 -2.70 -11.69 -8.51
C ILE A 411 -1.31 -11.13 -8.83
N SER A 412 -1.09 -9.84 -8.58
CA SER A 412 0.20 -9.19 -8.82
C SER A 412 1.31 -9.76 -7.93
N ASN A 413 1.03 -9.99 -6.64
CA ASN A 413 1.97 -10.60 -5.69
C ASN A 413 2.20 -12.09 -6.01
N ILE A 414 1.15 -12.84 -6.38
CA ILE A 414 1.32 -14.21 -6.88
C ILE A 414 2.27 -14.19 -8.08
N GLY A 415 2.02 -13.35 -9.10
CA GLY A 415 2.89 -13.26 -10.27
C GLY A 415 4.33 -12.86 -9.92
N ASN A 416 4.50 -11.85 -9.07
CA ASN A 416 5.80 -11.39 -8.58
C ASN A 416 6.61 -12.52 -7.92
N SER A 417 5.97 -13.45 -7.21
CA SER A 417 6.68 -14.59 -6.60
C SER A 417 7.35 -15.51 -7.63
N PHE A 418 6.81 -15.61 -8.87
CA PHE A 418 7.40 -16.42 -9.94
C PHE A 418 8.66 -15.78 -10.55
N VAL A 419 8.82 -14.46 -10.38
CA VAL A 419 10.03 -13.72 -10.76
C VAL A 419 10.91 -13.45 -9.54
N GLN A 420 10.80 -14.30 -8.52
CA GLN A 420 11.59 -14.29 -7.30
C GLN A 420 11.50 -12.98 -6.51
N ALA A 421 10.40 -12.24 -6.60
CA ALA A 421 10.25 -11.01 -5.83
C ALA A 421 9.73 -11.26 -4.41
N PHE A 422 9.95 -10.29 -3.53
CA PHE A 422 9.29 -10.20 -2.24
C PHE A 422 7.98 -9.37 -2.34
N PRO A 423 7.09 -9.39 -1.33
CA PRO A 423 5.79 -8.73 -1.39
C PRO A 423 5.88 -7.24 -1.74
N GLY A 424 4.95 -6.79 -2.61
CA GLY A 424 4.82 -5.38 -3.00
C GLY A 424 3.36 -4.92 -3.01
N THR A 425 3.18 -3.60 -3.05
CA THR A 425 1.88 -2.93 -3.14
C THR A 425 2.03 -1.53 -3.74
N GLY A 426 0.97 -0.73 -3.76
CA GLY A 426 1.09 0.71 -4.03
C GLY A 426 2.01 1.41 -3.04
N SER A 427 2.52 2.59 -3.39
CA SER A 427 3.17 3.46 -2.39
C SER A 427 2.68 4.88 -2.54
N LEU A 428 2.29 5.50 -1.42
CA LEU A 428 1.86 6.90 -1.36
C LEU A 428 2.85 7.85 -2.05
N SER A 429 4.15 7.62 -1.90
CA SER A 429 5.19 8.46 -2.51
C SER A 429 5.18 8.38 -4.04
N ARG A 430 5.05 7.16 -4.59
CA ARG A 430 5.03 6.90 -6.03
C ARG A 430 3.70 7.35 -6.64
N SER A 431 2.60 7.12 -5.95
CA SER A 431 1.25 7.56 -6.33
C SER A 431 1.11 9.07 -6.39
N ALA A 432 1.69 9.79 -5.44
CA ALA A 432 1.72 11.25 -5.47
C ALA A 432 2.48 11.78 -6.70
N VAL A 433 3.62 11.17 -7.03
CA VAL A 433 4.39 11.49 -8.25
C VAL A 433 3.59 11.14 -9.50
N ASN A 434 2.98 9.97 -9.54
CA ASN A 434 2.18 9.49 -10.68
C ASN A 434 0.99 10.43 -10.97
N ASN A 435 0.22 10.78 -9.93
CA ASN A 435 -0.90 11.69 -10.05
C ASN A 435 -0.45 13.12 -10.41
N ALA A 436 0.63 13.63 -9.79
CA ALA A 436 1.18 14.94 -10.13
C ALA A 436 1.74 15.01 -11.56
N SER A 437 2.22 13.88 -12.10
CA SER A 437 2.66 13.76 -13.48
C SER A 437 1.50 13.73 -14.49
N GLY A 438 0.26 13.70 -14.00
CA GLY A 438 -0.93 13.67 -14.83
C GLY A 438 -1.23 12.30 -15.43
N VAL A 439 -0.97 11.21 -14.69
CA VAL A 439 -1.39 9.86 -15.11
C VAL A 439 -2.89 9.82 -15.40
N ARG A 440 -3.25 9.16 -16.50
CA ARG A 440 -4.62 9.12 -17.01
C ARG A 440 -5.22 7.72 -16.90
N THR A 441 -4.42 6.68 -17.09
CA THR A 441 -4.86 5.29 -16.96
C THR A 441 -3.82 4.40 -16.27
N PRO A 442 -4.20 3.18 -15.83
CA PRO A 442 -3.24 2.21 -15.32
C PRO A 442 -2.10 1.86 -16.30
N MET A 443 -2.22 2.19 -17.59
CA MET A 443 -1.18 1.97 -18.60
C MET A 443 0.17 2.64 -18.26
N GLY A 444 0.18 3.69 -17.43
CA GLY A 444 1.42 4.26 -16.86
C GLY A 444 2.32 3.21 -16.18
N GLY A 445 1.72 2.15 -15.64
CA GLY A 445 2.43 1.00 -15.06
C GLY A 445 3.25 0.21 -16.08
N VAL A 446 2.80 0.11 -17.34
CA VAL A 446 3.57 -0.56 -18.41
C VAL A 446 4.86 0.21 -18.69
N TYR A 447 4.79 1.53 -18.86
CA TYR A 447 5.98 2.36 -19.07
C TYR A 447 6.95 2.30 -17.89
N THR A 448 6.42 2.30 -16.66
CA THR A 448 7.21 2.11 -15.44
C THR A 448 7.93 0.76 -15.46
N GLY A 449 7.19 -0.33 -15.71
CA GLY A 449 7.73 -1.69 -15.76
C GLY A 449 8.76 -1.88 -16.86
N THR A 450 8.52 -1.33 -18.05
CA THR A 450 9.51 -1.33 -19.15
C THR A 450 10.79 -0.61 -18.75
N LEU A 451 10.69 0.53 -18.07
CA LEU A 451 11.87 1.27 -17.61
C LEU A 451 12.65 0.49 -16.53
N VAL A 452 11.97 -0.25 -15.65
CA VAL A 452 12.61 -1.17 -14.69
C VAL A 452 13.32 -2.33 -15.41
N ILE A 453 12.72 -2.91 -16.45
CA ILE A 453 13.36 -3.94 -17.28
C ILE A 453 14.64 -3.40 -17.92
N LEU A 454 14.58 -2.20 -18.50
CA LEU A 454 15.77 -1.55 -19.06
C LEU A 454 16.85 -1.33 -18.00
N ALA A 455 16.47 -0.97 -16.78
CA ALA A 455 17.43 -0.85 -15.68
C ALA A 455 18.08 -2.17 -15.28
N LEU A 456 17.32 -3.28 -15.26
CA LEU A 456 17.86 -4.62 -14.99
C LEU A 456 18.85 -5.10 -16.05
N PHE A 457 18.69 -4.69 -17.31
CA PHE A 457 19.60 -5.05 -18.40
C PHE A 457 20.82 -4.13 -18.53
N PHE A 458 20.67 -2.82 -18.29
CA PHE A 458 21.70 -1.84 -18.62
C PHE A 458 22.30 -1.11 -17.41
N LEU A 459 21.57 -0.98 -16.29
CA LEU A 459 22.00 -0.15 -15.15
C LEU A 459 22.52 -0.95 -13.95
N THR A 460 22.26 -2.26 -13.88
CA THR A 460 22.66 -3.16 -12.79
C THR A 460 24.16 -3.12 -12.43
N PRO A 461 25.12 -3.11 -13.39
CA PRO A 461 26.53 -3.01 -13.06
C PRO A 461 26.89 -1.70 -12.36
N TYR A 462 26.24 -0.60 -12.77
CA TYR A 462 26.49 0.74 -12.25
C TYR A 462 25.94 0.94 -10.84
N PHE A 463 24.89 0.20 -10.47
CA PHE A 463 24.31 0.25 -9.14
C PHE A 463 25.25 -0.25 -8.04
N SER A 464 26.27 -1.03 -8.39
CA SER A 464 27.29 -1.48 -7.43
C SER A 464 28.10 -0.34 -6.80
N TYR A 465 28.21 0.80 -7.51
CA TYR A 465 28.93 1.99 -7.06
C TYR A 465 28.08 2.93 -6.20
N ILE A 466 26.81 2.59 -5.92
CA ILE A 466 25.95 3.45 -5.13
C ILE A 466 26.33 3.32 -3.63
N PRO A 467 26.56 4.43 -2.92
CA PRO A 467 26.74 4.41 -1.47
C PRO A 467 25.45 4.02 -0.73
N ARG A 468 25.55 3.16 0.27
CA ARG A 468 24.42 2.74 1.12
C ARG A 468 23.77 3.92 1.84
N SER A 469 24.58 4.87 2.28
CA SER A 469 24.12 6.12 2.92
C SER A 469 23.19 6.94 2.02
N THR A 470 23.39 6.91 0.69
CA THR A 470 22.48 7.57 -0.25
C THR A 470 21.12 6.89 -0.33
N LEU A 471 21.08 5.55 -0.38
CA LEU A 471 19.81 4.80 -0.37
C LEU A 471 19.04 5.01 0.94
N ALA A 472 19.75 5.00 2.07
CA ALA A 472 19.18 5.30 3.38
C ALA A 472 18.59 6.73 3.46
N ALA A 473 19.30 7.72 2.89
CA ALA A 473 18.81 9.09 2.78
C ALA A 473 17.51 9.20 1.97
N ILE A 474 17.42 8.47 0.84
CA ILE A 474 16.20 8.40 0.00
C ILE A 474 15.02 7.85 0.81
N ILE A 475 15.24 6.80 1.60
CA ILE A 475 14.19 6.23 2.45
C ILE A 475 13.76 7.21 3.53
N ILE A 476 14.70 7.78 4.29
CA ILE A 476 14.40 8.74 5.36
C ILE A 476 13.61 9.93 4.80
N ALA A 477 14.03 10.51 3.68
CA ALA A 477 13.33 11.62 3.05
C ALA A 477 11.92 11.25 2.54
N ALA A 478 11.69 9.98 2.19
CA ALA A 478 10.37 9.51 1.79
C ALA A 478 9.43 9.35 2.99
N VAL A 479 9.91 8.79 4.11
CA VAL A 479 9.05 8.42 5.26
C VAL A 479 8.91 9.49 6.33
N ILE A 480 9.81 10.48 6.39
CA ILE A 480 9.76 11.55 7.43
C ILE A 480 8.43 12.32 7.44
N PHE A 481 7.75 12.39 6.30
CA PHE A 481 6.45 13.04 6.14
C PHE A 481 5.25 12.13 6.44
N MET A 482 5.48 10.84 6.66
CA MET A 482 4.45 9.87 7.07
C MET A 482 4.18 9.93 8.58
N VAL A 483 5.00 10.66 9.35
CA VAL A 483 4.77 10.88 10.78
C VAL A 483 3.68 11.95 10.98
N GLU A 484 2.49 11.53 11.39
CA GLU A 484 1.29 12.38 11.46
C GLU A 484 1.13 13.09 12.82
N VAL A 485 2.15 13.83 13.26
CA VAL A 485 2.12 14.55 14.57
C VAL A 485 0.95 15.55 14.64
N LYS A 486 0.55 16.11 13.50
CA LYS A 486 -0.53 17.10 13.41
C LYS A 486 -1.91 16.55 13.78
N VAL A 487 -2.11 15.24 13.65
CA VAL A 487 -3.41 14.57 13.92
C VAL A 487 -3.66 14.39 15.42
N VAL A 488 -2.59 14.35 16.22
CA VAL A 488 -2.65 14.15 17.69
C VAL A 488 -3.47 15.24 18.39
N LYS A 489 -3.20 16.52 18.08
CA LYS A 489 -3.85 17.66 18.76
C LYS A 489 -5.37 17.75 18.46
N PRO A 490 -5.85 17.66 17.21
CA PRO A 490 -7.27 17.55 16.91
C PRO A 490 -7.92 16.35 17.59
N MET A 491 -7.33 15.14 17.48
CA MET A 491 -7.90 13.94 18.11
C MET A 491 -8.05 14.07 19.62
N TRP A 492 -7.03 14.63 20.30
CA TRP A 492 -7.08 14.90 21.73
C TRP A 492 -8.23 15.86 22.10
N ARG A 493 -8.46 16.90 21.29
CA ARG A 493 -9.53 17.88 21.50
C ARG A 493 -10.93 17.33 21.20
N THR A 494 -11.07 16.45 20.22
CA THR A 494 -12.38 15.89 19.82
C THR A 494 -12.96 14.97 20.89
N LYS A 495 -12.11 14.24 21.65
CA LYS A 495 -12.57 13.34 22.71
C LYS A 495 -13.04 14.06 23.99
N SER A 496 -12.55 15.27 24.25
CA SER A 496 -12.89 16.04 25.46
C SER A 496 -14.34 16.55 25.49
N LYS A 497 -15.08 16.54 24.38
CA LYS A 497 -16.47 17.04 24.29
C LYS A 497 -17.55 15.96 24.35
N LEU A 498 -17.19 14.68 24.41
CA LEU A 498 -18.12 13.53 24.45
C LEU A 498 -18.13 12.81 25.81
N ALA A 499 -17.54 13.43 26.85
CA ALA A 499 -17.42 12.87 28.19
C ALA A 499 -18.09 13.75 29.27
N ILE A 500 -19.24 14.36 28.95
CA ILE A 500 -20.12 15.04 29.92
C ILE A 500 -21.51 14.44 29.79
#